data_AF-A0A3B9LGP1-F1
#
_entry.id   AF-A0A3B9LGP1-F1
#
_cell.length_a   1.000
_cell.length_b   1.000
_cell.length_c   1.000
_cell.angle_alpha   90.00
_cell.angle_beta   90.00
_cell.angle_gamma   90.00
#
_symmetry.space_group_name_H-M   'P 1'
#
loop_
_entity.id
_entity.type
_entity.pdbx_description
1 polymer ?
#
loop_
_entity_poly.entity_id
_entity_poly.type
_entity_poly.pdbx_seq_one_letter_code
_entity_poly.pdbx_strand_id
1 'polypeptide(L)'
;MLIFALEEALTQDHQFKPELTVIGTTSGGMSYGEDYYRALHRHGDLRRSPTWIANYPPQKPVIDAQEAFGISAPCEVIANACASGTNAIGHGFECVRSGRYQRVLTGGYDALSELVFVGFDSLQAS
;
A
#
# COMPACT_ATOMS: atom_id res chain seq x y z
N MET A 1 8.34 4.09 4.21
CA MET A 1 7.36 3.96 5.31
C MET A 1 7.02 2.50 5.57
N LEU A 2 6.45 1.76 4.60
CA LEU A 2 6.12 0.34 4.77
C LEU A 2 7.30 -0.56 5.16
N ILE A 3 8.49 -0.34 4.58
CA ILE A 3 9.71 -1.08 4.96
C ILE A 3 10.01 -0.91 6.46
N PHE A 4 10.00 0.32 6.98
CA PHE A 4 10.25 0.58 8.40
C PHE A 4 9.15 0.01 9.31
N ALA A 5 7.89 0.11 8.90
CA ALA A 5 6.78 -0.47 9.65
C ALA A 5 6.87 -2.00 9.73
N LEU A 6 7.28 -2.64 8.62
CA LEU A 6 7.50 -4.08 8.59
C LEU A 6 8.74 -4.48 9.39
N GLU A 7 9.82 -3.70 9.34
CA GLU A 7 10.99 -3.87 10.20
C GLU A 7 10.58 -3.89 11.68
N GLU A 8 9.85 -2.88 12.12
CA GLU A 8 9.36 -2.76 13.49
C GLU A 8 8.49 -3.97 13.88
N ALA A 9 7.56 -4.38 13.01
CA ALA A 9 6.75 -5.57 13.25
C ALA A 9 7.60 -6.86 13.40
N LEU A 10 8.63 -7.03 12.57
CA LEU A 10 9.52 -8.18 12.61
C LEU A 10 10.48 -8.15 13.81
N THR A 11 10.74 -7.00 14.43
CA THR A 11 11.49 -6.96 15.71
C THR A 11 10.72 -7.61 16.86
N GLN A 12 9.39 -7.66 16.78
CA GLN A 12 8.56 -8.31 17.80
C GLN A 12 8.53 -9.84 17.63
N ASP A 13 8.60 -10.32 16.39
CA ASP A 13 8.72 -11.74 16.06
C ASP A 13 9.55 -11.93 14.77
N HIS A 14 10.85 -12.19 14.94
CA HIS A 14 11.77 -12.41 13.82
C HIS A 14 11.49 -13.70 13.03
N GLN A 15 10.70 -14.62 13.57
CA GLN A 15 10.33 -15.87 12.90
C GLN A 15 8.98 -15.78 12.19
N PHE A 16 8.31 -14.62 12.27
CA PHE A 16 7.02 -14.41 11.66
C PHE A 16 7.09 -14.58 10.13
N LYS A 17 6.37 -15.58 9.62
CA LYS A 17 6.22 -15.86 8.19
C LYS A 17 4.74 -15.88 7.84
N PRO A 18 4.20 -14.80 7.24
CA PRO A 18 2.80 -14.76 6.85
C PRO A 18 2.54 -15.69 5.67
N GLU A 19 1.34 -16.27 5.63
CA GLU A 19 0.82 -17.04 4.48
C GLU A 19 0.00 -16.15 3.53
N LEU A 20 -0.43 -14.98 4.01
CA LEU A 20 -1.13 -13.94 3.29
C LEU A 20 -0.77 -12.57 3.88
N THR A 21 -0.69 -11.55 3.04
CA THR A 21 -0.54 -10.15 3.43
C THR A 21 -1.76 -9.36 2.96
N VAL A 22 -2.49 -8.70 3.86
CA VAL A 22 -3.69 -7.91 3.56
C VAL A 22 -3.47 -6.47 4.04
N ILE A 23 -3.33 -5.53 3.11
CA ILE A 23 -2.98 -4.14 3.43
C ILE A 23 -4.07 -3.17 2.99
N GLY A 24 -4.43 -2.25 3.87
CA GLY A 24 -5.32 -1.14 3.56
C GLY A 24 -4.59 0.08 3.00
N THR A 25 -5.16 0.75 2.00
CA THR A 25 -4.68 2.08 1.56
C THR A 25 -5.81 2.91 0.93
N THR A 26 -5.68 4.23 0.85
CA THR A 26 -6.57 5.09 0.06
C THR A 26 -5.87 5.57 -1.21
N SER A 27 -4.70 6.20 -1.06
CA SER A 27 -3.95 6.84 -2.12
C SER A 27 -3.00 5.89 -2.83
N GLY A 28 -2.53 4.82 -2.18
CA GLY A 28 -1.60 3.88 -2.81
C GLY A 28 -0.39 4.56 -3.48
N GLY A 29 -0.27 4.42 -4.80
CA GLY A 29 0.78 5.04 -5.61
C GLY A 29 0.40 6.36 -6.30
N MET A 30 -0.62 7.10 -5.84
CA MET A 30 -1.06 8.33 -6.54
C MET A 30 0.01 9.41 -6.65
N SER A 31 1.03 9.45 -5.78
CA SER A 31 2.16 10.37 -5.96
C SER A 31 2.91 10.12 -7.29
N TYR A 32 3.06 8.85 -7.69
CA TYR A 32 3.60 8.50 -9.01
C TYR A 32 2.66 8.86 -10.15
N GLY A 33 1.35 8.73 -9.93
CA GLY A 33 0.32 9.15 -10.89
C GLY A 33 0.30 10.66 -11.10
N GLU A 34 0.50 11.43 -10.03
CA GLU A 34 0.63 12.88 -10.07
C GLU A 34 1.85 13.32 -10.88
N ASP A 35 3.02 12.72 -10.63
CA ASP A 35 4.24 12.97 -11.41
C ASP A 35 4.03 12.70 -12.90
N TYR A 36 3.44 11.54 -13.23
CA TYR A 36 3.14 11.16 -14.60
C TYR A 36 2.17 12.15 -15.27
N TYR A 37 1.08 12.49 -14.59
CA TYR A 37 0.07 13.43 -15.09
C TYR A 37 0.67 14.82 -15.32
N ARG A 38 1.49 15.31 -14.38
CA ARG A 38 2.14 16.62 -14.47
C ARG A 38 3.12 16.68 -15.62
N ALA A 39 3.90 15.62 -15.85
CA ALA A 39 4.80 15.51 -17.00
C ALA A 39 4.01 15.53 -18.32
N LEU A 40 2.90 14.80 -18.41
CA LEU A 40 2.05 14.78 -19.60
C LEU A 40 1.43 16.16 -19.88
N HIS A 41 0.86 16.80 -18.86
CA HIS A 41 0.15 18.07 -19.01
C HIS A 41 1.08 19.25 -19.35
N ARG A 42 2.31 19.25 -18.83
CA ARG A 42 3.30 20.32 -19.07
C ARG A 42 4.17 20.08 -20.31
N HIS A 43 3.85 19.08 -21.14
CA HIS A 43 4.73 18.63 -22.23
C HIS A 43 6.17 18.36 -21.75
N GLY A 44 6.30 17.79 -20.55
CA GLY A 44 7.56 17.46 -19.90
C GLY A 44 8.18 16.16 -20.41
N ASP A 45 9.35 15.82 -19.86
CA ASP A 45 10.08 14.61 -20.20
C ASP A 45 9.38 13.35 -19.65
N LEU A 46 9.00 12.44 -20.56
CA LEU A 46 8.32 11.17 -20.25
C LEU A 46 9.30 9.98 -20.11
N ARG A 47 10.63 10.21 -20.10
CA ARG A 47 11.62 9.15 -19.89
C ARG A 47 11.42 8.36 -18.60
N ARG A 48 10.81 8.96 -17.57
CA ARG A 48 10.52 8.31 -16.28
C ARG A 48 9.18 7.59 -16.19
N SER A 49 8.34 7.68 -17.23
CA SER A 49 7.01 7.07 -17.25
C SER A 49 7.00 5.58 -16.92
N PRO A 50 7.93 4.73 -17.40
CA PRO A 50 7.95 3.32 -17.02
C PRO A 50 8.09 3.12 -15.50
N THR A 51 8.92 3.93 -14.83
CA THR A 51 9.10 3.87 -13.38
C THR A 51 7.85 4.32 -12.63
N TRP A 52 7.23 5.42 -13.06
CA TRP A 52 5.99 5.89 -12.42
C TRP A 52 4.85 4.88 -12.57
N ILE A 53 4.67 4.34 -13.77
CA ILE A 53 3.64 3.32 -14.05
C ILE A 53 3.90 2.05 -13.25
N ALA A 54 5.15 1.59 -13.15
CA ALA A 54 5.49 0.38 -12.40
C ALA A 54 5.26 0.54 -10.87
N ASN A 55 5.33 1.77 -10.36
CA ASN A 55 5.14 2.05 -8.92
C ASN A 55 3.75 2.60 -8.56
N TYR A 56 2.90 2.85 -9.55
CA TYR A 56 1.52 3.31 -9.34
C TYR A 56 0.62 2.25 -8.65
N PRO A 57 0.70 0.93 -8.97
CA PRO A 57 -0.13 -0.06 -8.30
C PRO A 57 0.07 -0.06 -6.78
N PRO A 58 -1.00 -0.08 -5.98
CA PRO A 58 -0.89 -0.01 -4.51
C PRO A 58 -0.20 -1.24 -3.89
N GLN A 59 -0.10 -2.35 -4.63
CA GLN A 59 0.62 -3.54 -4.17
C GLN A 59 2.13 -3.31 -4.15
N LYS A 60 2.66 -2.43 -5.00
CA LYS A 60 4.11 -2.27 -5.19
C LYS A 60 4.89 -1.99 -3.91
N PRO A 61 4.56 -0.97 -3.09
CA PRO A 61 5.32 -0.69 -1.87
C PRO A 61 5.17 -1.80 -0.81
N VAL A 62 4.10 -2.61 -0.88
CA VAL A 62 3.94 -3.79 -0.02
C VAL A 62 4.88 -4.91 -0.46
N ILE A 63 4.93 -5.19 -1.77
CA ILE A 63 5.83 -6.18 -2.36
C ILE A 63 7.29 -5.80 -2.10
N ASP A 64 7.66 -4.53 -2.28
CA ASP A 64 9.02 -4.05 -1.99
C ASP A 64 9.41 -4.25 -0.52
N ALA A 65 8.46 -4.03 0.39
CA ALA A 65 8.69 -4.27 1.81
C ALA A 65 8.85 -5.77 2.08
N GLN A 66 8.01 -6.62 1.49
CA GLN A 66 8.15 -8.07 1.63
C GLN A 66 9.50 -8.57 1.09
N GLU A 67 9.91 -8.12 -0.10
CA GLU A 67 11.19 -8.46 -0.73
C GLU A 67 12.39 -8.04 0.14
N ALA A 68 12.35 -6.83 0.72
CA ALA A 68 13.42 -6.32 1.59
C ALA A 68 13.69 -7.21 2.82
N PHE A 69 12.70 -7.97 3.28
CA PHE A 69 12.80 -8.89 4.43
C PHE A 69 12.70 -10.38 4.04
N GLY A 70 12.77 -10.71 2.75
CA GLY A 70 12.70 -12.09 2.28
C GLY A 70 11.37 -12.80 2.54
N ILE A 71 10.28 -12.03 2.67
CA ILE A 71 8.92 -12.56 2.82
C ILE A 71 8.35 -12.85 1.43
N SER A 72 7.87 -14.06 1.23
CA SER A 72 7.15 -14.46 0.00
C SER A 72 5.75 -14.92 0.37
N ALA A 73 4.81 -13.97 0.37
CA ALA A 73 3.40 -14.21 0.65
C ALA A 73 2.53 -13.40 -0.34
N PRO A 74 1.39 -13.93 -0.82
CA PRO A 74 0.45 -13.19 -1.64
C PRO A 74 0.03 -11.87 -0.98
N CYS A 75 -0.16 -10.83 -1.79
CA CYS A 75 -0.56 -9.50 -1.33
C CYS A 75 -1.96 -9.17 -1.85
N GLU A 76 -2.87 -8.91 -0.92
CA GLU A 76 -4.19 -8.36 -1.16
C GLU A 76 -4.27 -6.93 -0.64
N VAL A 77 -4.86 -6.05 -1.43
CA VAL A 77 -5.05 -4.64 -1.06
C VAL A 77 -6.53 -4.33 -0.96
N ILE A 78 -6.92 -3.77 0.19
CA ILE A 78 -8.25 -3.20 0.38
C ILE A 78 -8.15 -1.68 0.25
N ALA A 79 -8.86 -1.12 -0.73
CA ALA A 79 -8.87 0.30 -1.02
C ALA A 79 -10.30 0.85 -1.02
N ASN A 80 -10.84 1.11 0.18
CA ASN A 80 -12.15 1.74 0.39
C ASN A 80 -12.07 2.91 1.38
N ALA A 81 -11.12 3.82 1.12
CA ALA A 81 -10.89 5.07 1.83
C ALA A 81 -10.53 4.88 3.32
N CYS A 82 -11.08 5.71 4.22
CA CYS A 82 -10.71 5.73 5.63
C CYS A 82 -10.91 4.38 6.35
N ALA A 83 -11.79 3.52 5.83
CA ALA A 83 -12.04 2.20 6.39
C ALA A 83 -11.08 1.11 5.89
N SER A 84 -10.19 1.41 4.93
CA SER A 84 -9.30 0.43 4.30
C SER A 84 -8.47 -0.36 5.30
N GLY A 85 -7.80 0.33 6.24
CA GLY A 85 -6.94 -0.31 7.23
C GLY A 85 -7.70 -1.25 8.17
N THR A 86 -8.84 -0.78 8.71
CA THR A 86 -9.69 -1.60 9.58
C THR A 86 -10.30 -2.79 8.85
N ASN A 87 -10.70 -2.61 7.58
CA ASN A 87 -11.23 -3.69 6.76
C ASN A 87 -10.16 -4.72 6.41
N ALA A 88 -8.91 -4.30 6.17
CA ALA A 88 -7.78 -5.20 5.96
C ALA A 88 -7.53 -6.09 7.19
N ILE A 89 -7.55 -5.49 8.39
CA ILE A 89 -7.43 -6.23 9.65
C ILE A 89 -8.62 -7.18 9.83
N GLY A 90 -9.85 -6.72 9.61
CA GLY A 90 -11.06 -7.56 9.72
C GLY A 90 -11.05 -8.73 8.74
N HIS A 91 -10.60 -8.50 7.51
CA HIS A 91 -10.45 -9.55 6.51
C HIS A 91 -9.39 -10.58 6.92
N GLY A 92 -8.21 -10.12 7.39
CA GLY A 92 -7.17 -11.01 7.88
C GLY A 92 -7.60 -11.81 9.11
N PHE A 93 -8.34 -11.19 10.03
CA PHE A 93 -8.95 -11.88 11.18
C PHE A 93 -9.90 -12.99 10.72
N GLU A 94 -10.78 -12.72 9.75
CA GLU A 94 -11.69 -13.74 9.22
C GLU A 94 -10.94 -14.88 8.54
N CYS A 95 -9.88 -14.58 7.78
CA CYS A 95 -8.99 -15.57 7.18
C CYS A 95 -8.39 -16.54 8.21
N VAL A 96 -7.95 -16.02 9.35
CA VAL A 96 -7.43 -16.84 10.47
C VAL A 96 -8.55 -17.58 11.17
N ARG A 97 -9.65 -16.89 11.52
CA ARG A 97 -10.81 -17.45 12.23
C ARG A 97 -11.45 -18.61 11.48
N SER A 98 -11.53 -18.52 10.15
CA SER A 98 -12.09 -19.56 9.30
C SER A 98 -11.12 -20.73 9.06
N GLY A 99 -9.89 -20.67 9.58
CA GLY A 99 -8.85 -21.67 9.36
C GLY A 99 -8.26 -21.70 7.96
N ARG A 100 -8.53 -20.68 7.11
CA ARG A 100 -7.99 -20.61 5.74
C ARG A 100 -6.49 -20.32 5.73
N TYR A 101 -6.03 -19.55 6.71
CA TYR A 101 -4.63 -19.20 6.93
C TYR A 101 -4.31 -19.25 8.42
N GLN A 102 -3.07 -19.58 8.78
CA GLN A 102 -2.63 -19.61 10.19
C GLN A 102 -1.98 -18.29 10.62
N ARG A 103 -1.33 -17.61 9.67
CA ARG A 103 -0.62 -16.34 9.92
C ARG A 103 -0.92 -15.38 8.78
N VAL A 104 -1.51 -14.24 9.10
CA VAL A 104 -1.80 -13.18 8.12
C VAL A 104 -1.13 -11.90 8.59
N LEU A 105 -0.35 -11.27 7.72
CA LEU A 105 0.17 -9.92 7.95
C LEU A 105 -0.91 -8.91 7.58
N THR A 106 -1.29 -8.03 8.49
CA THR A 106 -2.29 -6.99 8.21
C THR A 106 -1.79 -5.63 8.62
N GLY A 107 -2.36 -4.58 8.03
CA GLY A 107 -2.04 -3.20 8.37
C GLY A 107 -2.59 -2.23 7.34
N GLY A 108 -2.01 -1.05 7.30
CA GLY A 108 -2.35 -0.05 6.30
C GLY A 108 -1.25 0.98 6.11
N TYR A 109 -1.31 1.67 4.99
CA TYR A 109 -0.45 2.80 4.69
C TYR A 109 -1.18 3.78 3.79
N ASP A 110 -0.73 5.03 3.78
CA ASP A 110 -1.19 5.99 2.80
C ASP A 110 -0.04 6.86 2.30
N ALA A 111 -0.15 7.29 1.04
CA ALA A 111 0.78 8.23 0.44
C ALA A 111 0.20 9.64 0.58
N LEU A 112 1.05 10.60 0.95
CA LEU A 112 0.70 12.01 0.90
C LEU A 112 1.09 12.54 -0.50
N SER A 113 0.11 13.11 -1.21
CA SER A 113 0.33 13.75 -2.51
C SER A 113 -0.49 15.04 -2.60
N GLU A 114 -0.03 15.98 -3.44
CA GLU A 114 -0.76 17.22 -3.69
C GLU A 114 -2.12 16.90 -4.31
N LEU A 115 -2.16 15.94 -5.24
CA LEU A 115 -3.37 15.49 -5.91
C LEU A 115 -4.46 15.02 -4.94
N VAL A 116 -4.08 14.22 -3.93
CA VAL A 116 -5.03 13.76 -2.91
C VAL A 116 -5.50 14.94 -2.08
N PHE A 117 -4.57 15.75 -1.58
CA PHE A 117 -4.88 16.89 -0.73
C PHE A 117 -5.84 17.89 -1.40
N VAL A 118 -5.51 18.35 -2.61
CA VAL A 118 -6.34 19.32 -3.36
C VAL A 118 -7.65 18.70 -3.84
N GLY A 119 -7.68 17.38 -4.05
CA GLY A 119 -8.90 16.63 -4.35
C GLY A 119 -9.90 16.69 -3.19
N PHE A 120 -9.44 16.45 -1.96
CA PHE A 120 -10.27 16.60 -0.76
C PHE A 120 -10.67 18.05 -0.51
N ASP A 121 -9.76 19.00 -0.71
CA ASP A 121 -10.04 20.43 -0.56
C ASP A 121 -11.13 20.93 -1.52
N SER A 122 -11.09 20.46 -2.77
CA SER A 122 -12.13 20.76 -3.78
C SER A 122 -13.52 20.26 -3.38
N LEU A 123 -13.58 19.21 -2.55
CA LEU A 123 -14.82 18.67 -2.00
C LEU A 123 -15.25 19.35 -0.70
N GLN A 124 -14.49 20.34 -0.21
CA GLN A 124 -14.65 20.97 1.10
C GLN A 124 -14.59 19.93 2.24
N ALA A 125 -13.72 18.94 2.08
CA ALA A 125 -13.51 17.84 3.02
C ALA A 125 -12.07 17.80 3.57
N SER A 126 -11.37 18.94 3.53
CA SER A 126 -10.01 19.17 4.06
C SER A 126 -9.98 19.60 5.53
#